data_AF-A0A7C2N322-F1
#
_entry.id   AF-A0A7C2N322-F1
#
_cell.length_a   1.000
_cell.length_b   1.000
_cell.length_c   1.000
_cell.angle_alpha   90.00
_cell.angle_beta   90.00
_cell.angle_gamma   90.00
#
_symmetry.space_group_name_H-M   'P 1'
#
loop_
_entity.id
_entity.type
_entity.pdbx_description
1 polymer ?
#
loop_
_entity_poly.entity_id
_entity_poly.type
_entity_poly.pdbx_seq_one_letter_code
_entity_poly.pdbx_strand_id
1 'polypeptide(L)'
;MESIKIEYKWKIRTSLFVGSASESSRSDLDGVTYFNNEGLLSIPGTTIKGKLRAETEKILRTLGEKTCTPPSPENMCPHYFKDENLNTFCPACKIFGSPWRNSPFRFAEATLEDRDIETEKNVQNKINYQISVRPGTTISRKRRVVEEGKLFFLGVSSPGSEFILKGTIEGVFSNGDFSESQLGLILASLKSVKIIGGGKSRGLGWIGLEGLSVWADEKVLTVEEIKKAVGEIKVWQRQS
;
A
#
# COMPACT_ATOMS: atom_id res chain seq x y z
N MET A 1 21.67 -17.11 -3.66
CA MET A 1 20.52 -16.23 -3.92
C MET A 1 19.74 -16.17 -2.64
N GLU A 2 19.57 -14.97 -2.10
CA GLU A 2 18.78 -14.74 -0.89
C GLU A 2 17.34 -14.44 -1.31
N SER A 3 16.37 -14.99 -0.59
CA SER A 3 14.95 -14.80 -0.86
C SER A 3 14.24 -14.27 0.38
N ILE A 4 13.35 -13.31 0.16
CA ILE A 4 12.54 -12.71 1.22
C ILE A 4 11.08 -12.78 0.81
N LYS A 5 10.26 -13.27 1.73
CA LYS A 5 8.80 -13.24 1.62
C LYS A 5 8.23 -12.60 2.87
N ILE A 6 7.31 -11.66 2.71
CA ILE A 6 6.57 -11.04 3.78
C ILE A 6 5.09 -11.27 3.48
N GLU A 7 4.38 -11.89 4.41
CA GLU A 7 2.94 -11.98 4.39
C GLU A 7 2.38 -11.05 5.45
N TYR A 8 1.34 -10.30 5.11
CA TYR A 8 0.68 -9.40 6.03
C TYR A 8 -0.83 -9.47 5.88
N LYS A 9 -1.52 -9.20 7.00
CA LYS A 9 -2.98 -9.15 7.08
C LYS A 9 -3.43 -7.78 7.60
N TRP A 10 -4.25 -7.10 6.80
CA TRP A 10 -4.86 -5.83 7.17
C TRP A 10 -6.35 -6.00 7.43
N LYS A 11 -6.78 -5.72 8.66
CA LYS A 11 -8.19 -5.59 9.01
C LYS A 11 -8.69 -4.21 8.60
N ILE A 12 -9.75 -4.19 7.81
CA ILE A 12 -10.46 -2.97 7.42
C ILE A 12 -11.28 -2.50 8.63
N ARG A 13 -11.03 -1.28 9.09
CA ARG A 13 -11.71 -0.67 10.26
C ARG A 13 -12.84 0.26 9.85
N THR A 14 -12.72 0.89 8.68
CA THR A 14 -13.80 1.68 8.07
C THR A 14 -13.89 1.34 6.59
N SER A 15 -15.07 1.56 5.99
CA SER A 15 -15.32 1.29 4.57
C SER A 15 -14.14 1.73 3.69
N LEU A 16 -13.68 0.82 2.85
CA LEU A 16 -12.56 1.01 1.95
C LEU A 16 -13.05 1.53 0.60
N PHE A 17 -12.34 2.52 0.06
CA PHE A 17 -12.52 2.97 -1.31
C PHE A 17 -11.15 3.02 -1.98
N VAL A 18 -10.88 2.11 -2.90
CA VAL A 18 -9.73 2.17 -3.79
C VAL A 18 -10.26 2.33 -5.21
N GLY A 19 -10.16 3.53 -5.78
CA GLY A 19 -10.74 3.80 -7.09
C GLY A 19 -10.19 2.84 -8.15
N SER A 20 -11.09 2.13 -8.83
CA SER A 20 -10.77 1.36 -10.03
C SER A 20 -10.76 2.28 -11.25
N ALA A 21 -9.79 2.11 -12.14
CA ALA A 21 -9.79 2.80 -13.44
C ALA A 21 -10.81 2.21 -14.43
N SER A 22 -11.35 1.02 -14.14
CA SER A 22 -12.42 0.40 -14.91
C SER A 22 -13.72 1.16 -14.70
N GLU A 23 -14.42 1.45 -15.80
CA GLU A 23 -15.80 1.94 -15.81
C GLU A 23 -16.62 1.16 -14.77
N SER A 24 -17.35 1.88 -13.93
CA SER A 24 -18.24 1.27 -12.96
C SER A 24 -19.23 0.38 -13.71
N SER A 25 -19.27 -0.91 -13.40
CA SER A 25 -20.34 -1.81 -13.89
C SER A 25 -21.74 -1.39 -13.43
N ARG A 26 -21.80 -0.39 -12.53
CA ARG A 26 -23.00 0.33 -12.10
C ARG A 26 -22.95 1.75 -12.64
N SER A 27 -23.74 2.02 -13.68
CA SER A 27 -23.89 3.34 -14.34
C SER A 27 -24.21 4.49 -13.38
N ASP A 28 -24.76 4.17 -12.20
CA ASP A 28 -25.28 5.15 -11.25
C ASP A 28 -24.26 5.54 -10.17
N LEU A 29 -23.03 5.00 -10.24
CA LEU A 29 -21.95 5.28 -9.29
C LEU A 29 -20.82 6.05 -9.97
N ASP A 30 -20.39 7.15 -9.34
CA ASP A 30 -19.25 7.97 -9.77
C ASP A 30 -17.89 7.29 -9.56
N GLY A 31 -17.87 6.21 -8.78
CA GLY A 31 -16.69 5.39 -8.57
C GLY A 31 -16.99 4.17 -7.72
N VAL A 32 -16.25 3.10 -7.95
CA VAL A 32 -16.37 1.83 -7.22
C VAL A 32 -15.01 1.47 -6.64
N THR A 33 -15.02 0.92 -5.43
CA THR A 33 -13.84 0.30 -4.85
C THR A 33 -13.38 -0.88 -5.71
N TYR A 34 -12.09 -1.15 -5.68
CA TYR A 34 -11.48 -2.19 -6.50
C TYR A 34 -11.86 -3.60 -6.02
N PHE A 35 -12.27 -4.43 -6.97
CA PHE A 35 -12.43 -5.87 -6.85
C PHE A 35 -11.50 -6.55 -7.86
N ASN A 36 -10.90 -7.67 -7.50
CA ASN A 36 -10.11 -8.46 -8.45
C ASN A 36 -11.01 -9.18 -9.46
N ASN A 37 -10.39 -9.91 -10.39
CA ASN A 37 -11.13 -10.63 -11.44
C ASN A 37 -12.06 -11.75 -10.90
N GLU A 38 -11.87 -12.16 -9.65
CA GLU A 38 -12.72 -13.14 -8.97
C GLU A 38 -13.87 -12.49 -8.19
N GLY A 39 -13.97 -11.15 -8.19
CA GLY A 39 -15.00 -10.41 -7.46
C GLY A 39 -14.71 -10.24 -5.97
N LEU A 40 -13.47 -10.45 -5.53
CA LEU A 40 -13.03 -10.23 -4.15
C LEU A 40 -12.50 -8.82 -3.97
N LEU A 41 -12.84 -8.19 -2.84
CA LEU A 41 -12.35 -6.87 -2.46
C LEU A 41 -10.84 -6.93 -2.35
N SER A 42 -10.16 -6.07 -3.10
CA SER A 42 -8.70 -6.07 -3.16
C SER A 42 -8.11 -4.68 -3.14
N ILE A 43 -6.84 -4.59 -2.76
CA ILE A 43 -6.01 -3.41 -2.94
C ILE A 43 -4.91 -3.79 -3.95
N PRO A 44 -4.80 -3.09 -5.09
CA PRO A 44 -3.75 -3.38 -6.06
C PRO A 44 -2.35 -3.24 -5.47
N GLY A 45 -1.44 -4.13 -5.89
CA GLY A 45 -0.03 -4.10 -5.46
C GLY A 45 0.66 -2.77 -5.72
N THR A 46 0.28 -2.04 -6.77
CA THR A 46 0.76 -0.68 -7.07
C THR A 46 0.33 0.35 -6.04
N THR A 47 -0.92 0.25 -5.53
CA THR A 47 -1.44 1.12 -4.47
C THR A 47 -0.73 0.84 -3.15
N ILE A 48 -0.54 -0.44 -2.82
CA ILE A 48 0.24 -0.87 -1.64
C ILE A 48 1.66 -0.34 -1.74
N LYS A 49 2.35 -0.60 -2.84
CA LYS A 49 3.73 -0.15 -3.10
C LYS A 49 3.86 1.37 -2.95
N GLY A 50 2.96 2.14 -3.56
CA GLY A 50 2.96 3.59 -3.47
C GLY A 50 2.74 4.09 -2.04
N LYS A 51 1.82 3.46 -1.29
CA LYS A 51 1.55 3.82 0.10
C LYS A 51 2.73 3.49 1.02
N LEU A 52 3.30 2.30 0.90
CA LEU A 52 4.47 1.88 1.68
C LEU A 52 5.69 2.73 1.37
N ARG A 53 5.89 3.12 0.10
CA ARG A 53 6.92 4.09 -0.28
C ARG A 53 6.73 5.42 0.44
N ALA A 54 5.52 5.99 0.38
CA ALA A 54 5.23 7.27 1.02
C ALA A 54 5.45 7.22 2.54
N GLU A 55 5.08 6.12 3.20
CA GLU A 55 5.36 5.94 4.63
C GLU A 55 6.86 5.76 4.92
N THR A 56 7.57 5.01 4.08
CA THR A 56 9.03 4.85 4.19
C THR A 56 9.75 6.19 4.05
N GLU A 57 9.36 7.02 3.08
CA GLU A 57 9.95 8.35 2.90
C GLU A 57 9.66 9.29 4.07
N LYS A 58 8.51 9.14 4.74
CA LYS A 58 8.23 9.89 5.99
C LYS A 58 9.14 9.42 7.11
N ILE A 59 9.26 8.11 7.31
CA ILE A 59 10.14 7.52 8.34
C ILE A 59 11.57 8.00 8.13
N LEU A 60 12.09 7.89 6.90
CA LEU A 60 13.44 8.34 6.56
C LEU A 60 13.63 9.83 6.85
N ARG A 61 12.69 10.69 6.43
CA ARG A 61 12.76 12.13 6.73
C ARG A 61 12.76 12.41 8.24
N THR A 62 11.96 11.69 9.02
CA THR A 62 11.96 11.80 10.50
C THR A 62 13.30 11.39 11.10
N LEU A 63 13.99 10.41 10.50
CA LEU A 63 15.33 9.99 10.91
C LEU A 63 16.46 10.91 10.40
N GLY A 64 16.12 12.01 9.68
CA GLY A 64 17.10 12.97 9.17
C GLY A 64 17.73 12.59 7.82
N GLU A 65 17.15 11.62 7.12
CA GLU A 65 17.71 11.03 5.91
C GLU A 65 17.19 11.68 4.64
N LYS A 66 18.08 11.85 3.65
CA LYS A 66 17.70 12.46 2.37
C LYS A 66 16.99 11.44 1.47
N THR A 67 15.79 11.81 1.03
CA THR A 67 15.02 11.07 0.03
C THR A 67 14.80 11.94 -1.20
N CYS A 68 14.77 11.33 -2.38
CA CYS A 68 14.33 12.01 -3.58
C CYS A 68 12.83 12.39 -3.50
N THR A 69 12.34 13.12 -4.51
CA THR A 69 10.99 13.70 -4.52
C THR A 69 10.19 13.15 -5.71
N PRO A 70 9.55 11.98 -5.57
CA PRO A 70 8.62 11.48 -6.60
C PRO A 70 7.39 12.39 -6.76
N PRO A 71 6.59 12.25 -7.85
CA PRO A 71 6.67 11.21 -8.88
C PRO A 71 7.46 11.61 -10.14
N SER A 72 7.83 12.89 -10.28
CA SER A 72 8.48 13.38 -11.49
C SER A 72 9.88 12.76 -11.63
N PRO A 73 10.20 12.10 -12.75
CA PRO A 73 11.49 11.44 -12.94
C PRO A 73 12.68 12.33 -12.64
N GLU A 74 12.69 13.58 -13.10
CA GLU A 74 13.75 14.57 -12.90
C GLU A 74 14.07 14.84 -11.42
N ASN A 75 13.11 14.61 -10.52
CA ASN A 75 13.24 14.79 -9.08
C ASN A 75 13.48 13.47 -8.34
N MET A 76 13.66 12.36 -9.06
CA MET A 76 13.93 11.02 -8.52
C MET A 76 15.40 10.61 -8.69
N CYS A 77 15.83 9.62 -7.92
CA CYS A 77 17.16 9.02 -8.08
C CYS A 77 17.29 8.37 -9.47
N PRO A 78 18.46 8.43 -10.11
CA PRO A 78 19.71 8.98 -9.56
C PRO A 78 19.85 10.51 -9.67
N HIS A 79 19.08 11.16 -10.55
CA HIS A 79 19.21 12.59 -10.88
C HIS A 79 19.04 13.55 -9.69
N TYR A 80 18.24 13.17 -8.69
CA TYR A 80 18.01 13.98 -7.49
C TYR A 80 19.30 14.39 -6.76
N PHE A 81 20.28 13.49 -6.64
CA PHE A 81 21.49 13.75 -5.86
C PHE A 81 22.60 14.45 -6.66
N LYS A 82 22.40 14.66 -7.98
CA LYS A 82 23.38 15.30 -8.89
C LYS A 82 24.79 14.70 -8.77
N ASP A 83 24.86 13.39 -8.63
CA ASP A 83 26.11 12.64 -8.60
C ASP A 83 26.63 12.44 -10.04
N GLU A 84 27.91 12.67 -10.27
CA GLU A 84 28.56 12.53 -11.57
C GLU A 84 28.39 11.13 -12.17
N ASN A 85 28.35 10.09 -11.34
CA ASN A 85 28.27 8.70 -11.78
C ASN A 85 26.82 8.17 -11.91
N LEU A 86 25.80 8.99 -11.61
CA LEU A 86 24.36 8.63 -11.68
C LEU A 86 24.00 7.26 -11.05
N ASN A 87 24.73 6.82 -10.02
CA ASN A 87 24.51 5.51 -9.39
C ASN A 87 24.00 5.60 -7.94
N THR A 88 23.66 6.80 -7.50
CA THR A 88 23.25 7.06 -6.12
C THR A 88 21.72 6.98 -5.96
N PHE A 89 21.26 5.94 -5.26
CA PHE A 89 19.85 5.70 -4.96
C PHE A 89 19.58 5.83 -3.46
N CYS A 90 18.57 6.61 -3.10
CA CYS A 90 18.12 6.72 -1.71
C CYS A 90 17.57 5.36 -1.21
N PRO A 91 17.49 5.13 0.11
CA PRO A 91 16.96 3.88 0.67
C PRO A 91 15.55 3.52 0.15
N ALA A 92 14.68 4.51 -0.06
CA ALA A 92 13.36 4.29 -0.66
C ALA A 92 13.45 3.77 -2.11
N CYS A 93 14.31 4.34 -2.96
CA CYS A 93 14.49 3.85 -4.34
C CYS A 93 15.18 2.48 -4.40
N LYS A 94 16.01 2.11 -3.41
CA LYS A 94 16.57 0.76 -3.31
C LYS A 94 15.51 -0.31 -3.01
N ILE A 95 14.39 0.06 -2.37
CA ILE A 95 13.29 -0.86 -2.04
C ILE A 95 12.19 -0.82 -3.10
N PHE A 96 11.72 0.37 -3.46
CA PHE A 96 10.54 0.56 -4.31
C PHE A 96 10.88 0.84 -5.78
N GLY A 97 12.17 0.98 -6.11
CA GLY A 97 12.63 1.35 -7.43
C GLY A 97 12.52 2.85 -7.73
N SER A 98 12.86 3.18 -8.97
CA SER A 98 12.78 4.50 -9.60
C SER A 98 12.60 4.31 -11.13
N PRO A 99 12.37 5.35 -11.92
CA PRO A 99 12.33 5.23 -13.37
C PRO A 99 13.58 4.59 -14.01
N TRP A 100 14.74 4.64 -13.33
CA TRP A 100 16.02 4.07 -13.80
C TRP A 100 16.46 2.82 -13.07
N ARG A 101 15.66 2.33 -12.10
CA ARG A 101 15.99 1.12 -11.33
C ARG A 101 14.71 0.39 -10.96
N ASN A 102 14.60 -0.85 -11.41
CA ASN A 102 13.48 -1.70 -11.02
C ASN A 102 13.46 -1.93 -9.51
N SER A 103 12.24 -2.05 -8.98
CA SER A 103 12.02 -2.50 -7.60
C SER A 103 12.51 -3.94 -7.49
N PRO A 104 13.40 -4.27 -6.54
CA PRO A 104 13.78 -5.67 -6.32
C PRO A 104 12.68 -6.46 -5.60
N PHE A 105 11.65 -5.77 -5.08
CA PHE A 105 10.47 -6.38 -4.49
C PHE A 105 9.27 -6.35 -5.44
N ARG A 106 8.54 -7.46 -5.49
CA ARG A 106 7.20 -7.62 -6.05
C ARG A 106 6.17 -7.45 -4.95
N PHE A 107 5.26 -6.50 -5.13
CA PHE A 107 4.15 -6.25 -4.22
C PHE A 107 2.90 -6.86 -4.84
N ALA A 108 2.40 -7.97 -4.27
CA ALA A 108 1.17 -8.58 -4.72
C ALA A 108 -0.04 -7.73 -4.30
N GLU A 109 -1.17 -7.96 -4.95
CA GLU A 109 -2.45 -7.44 -4.46
C GLU A 109 -2.75 -8.00 -3.06
N ALA A 110 -3.42 -7.20 -2.24
CA ALA A 110 -3.97 -7.66 -0.97
C ALA A 110 -5.45 -7.95 -1.18
N THR A 111 -5.87 -9.21 -1.02
CA THR A 111 -7.20 -9.70 -1.37
C THR A 111 -7.95 -10.14 -0.12
N LEU A 112 -9.26 -10.01 -0.13
CA LEU A 112 -10.13 -10.48 0.94
C LEU A 112 -9.90 -11.97 1.21
N GLU A 113 -9.68 -12.29 2.49
CA GLU A 113 -9.67 -13.65 3.02
C GLU A 113 -11.02 -13.88 3.72
N ASP A 114 -11.99 -14.46 3.00
CA ASP A 114 -13.33 -14.75 3.51
C ASP A 114 -13.87 -16.01 2.83
N ARG A 115 -13.93 -17.11 3.59
CA ARG A 115 -14.28 -18.43 3.06
C ARG A 115 -15.70 -18.48 2.50
N ASP A 116 -16.65 -17.82 3.14
CA ASP A 116 -18.07 -17.88 2.72
C ASP A 116 -18.23 -17.17 1.38
N ILE A 117 -17.59 -16.01 1.23
CA ILE A 117 -17.57 -15.26 -0.04
C ILE A 117 -16.76 -15.99 -1.11
N GLU A 118 -15.64 -16.63 -0.76
CA GLU A 118 -14.80 -17.36 -1.72
C GLU A 118 -15.55 -18.54 -2.37
N THR A 119 -16.40 -19.25 -1.61
CA THR A 119 -17.18 -20.41 -2.09
C THR A 119 -18.35 -20.06 -3.01
N GLU A 120 -18.81 -18.80 -3.02
CA GLU A 120 -19.78 -18.31 -4.00
C GLU A 120 -19.20 -18.46 -5.43
N LYS A 121 -19.98 -18.96 -6.38
CA LYS A 121 -19.52 -19.17 -7.76
C LYS A 121 -19.76 -17.95 -8.64
N ASN A 122 -20.76 -17.15 -8.29
CA ASN A 122 -21.13 -15.97 -9.05
C ASN A 122 -20.29 -14.75 -8.62
N VAL A 123 -19.44 -14.26 -9.52
CA VAL A 123 -18.57 -13.08 -9.31
C VAL A 123 -19.37 -11.84 -8.89
N GLN A 124 -20.55 -11.63 -9.48
CA GLN A 124 -21.38 -10.48 -9.15
C GLN A 124 -21.99 -10.58 -7.75
N ASN A 125 -22.36 -11.79 -7.31
CA ASN A 125 -22.83 -12.03 -5.94
C ASN A 125 -21.73 -11.75 -4.92
N LYS A 126 -20.50 -12.21 -5.19
CA LYS A 126 -19.33 -11.87 -4.33
C LYS A 126 -19.23 -10.36 -4.15
N ILE A 127 -19.21 -9.60 -5.25
CA ILE A 127 -19.13 -8.14 -5.20
C ILE A 127 -20.29 -7.56 -4.37
N ASN A 128 -21.52 -8.05 -4.57
CA ASN A 128 -22.70 -7.57 -3.86
C ASN A 128 -22.64 -7.77 -2.34
N TYR A 129 -22.01 -8.84 -1.84
CA TYR A 129 -21.82 -9.06 -0.40
C TYR A 129 -20.81 -8.09 0.23
N GLN A 130 -19.93 -7.52 -0.59
CA GLN A 130 -18.77 -6.76 -0.12
C GLN A 130 -18.91 -5.26 -0.36
N ILE A 131 -19.91 -4.80 -1.12
CA ILE A 131 -20.08 -3.40 -1.52
C ILE A 131 -21.29 -2.74 -0.87
N SER A 132 -21.15 -1.47 -0.52
CA SER A 132 -22.23 -0.56 -0.15
C SER A 132 -22.11 0.74 -0.93
N VAL A 133 -23.24 1.40 -1.16
CA VAL A 133 -23.26 2.73 -1.78
C VAL A 133 -23.25 3.78 -0.69
N ARG A 134 -22.28 4.71 -0.75
CA ARG A 134 -22.22 5.89 0.11
C ARG A 134 -22.51 7.15 -0.71
N PRO A 135 -23.61 7.87 -0.43
CA PRO A 135 -23.82 9.19 -1.00
C PRO A 135 -22.90 10.21 -0.34
N GLY A 136 -22.41 11.15 -1.14
CA GLY A 136 -21.63 12.31 -0.71
C GLY A 136 -22.16 13.57 -1.36
N THR A 137 -22.02 14.70 -0.67
CA THR A 137 -22.37 16.02 -1.22
C THR A 137 -21.23 16.99 -1.01
N THR A 138 -21.14 18.00 -1.87
CA THR A 138 -20.22 19.13 -1.72
C THR A 138 -21.02 20.37 -1.32
N ILE A 139 -20.70 20.92 -0.14
CA ILE A 139 -21.30 22.17 0.35
C ILE A 139 -20.38 23.33 0.00
N SER A 140 -20.91 24.33 -0.71
CA SER A 140 -20.17 25.54 -1.04
C SER A 140 -20.07 26.46 0.17
N ARG A 141 -18.85 26.62 0.70
CA ARG A 141 -18.61 27.46 1.89
C ARG A 141 -19.01 28.94 1.68
N LYS A 142 -19.03 29.43 0.43
CA LYS A 142 -19.37 30.82 0.08
C LYS A 142 -20.88 31.08 0.02
N ARG A 143 -21.67 30.09 -0.42
CA ARG A 143 -23.12 30.23 -0.62
C ARG A 143 -23.97 29.60 0.47
N ARG A 144 -23.38 28.81 1.39
CA ARG A 144 -24.07 28.08 2.48
C ARG A 144 -25.29 27.24 2.04
N VAL A 145 -25.38 26.93 0.75
CA VAL A 145 -26.36 26.02 0.16
C VAL A 145 -25.62 24.81 -0.41
N VAL A 146 -26.34 23.68 -0.51
CA VAL A 146 -25.91 22.54 -1.31
C VAL A 146 -25.72 23.04 -2.74
N GLU A 147 -24.55 22.81 -3.34
CA GLU A 147 -24.40 23.09 -4.77
C GLU A 147 -25.19 22.04 -5.56
N GLU A 148 -26.22 22.50 -6.29
CA GLU A 148 -26.96 21.67 -7.23
C GLU A 148 -25.98 20.96 -8.19
N GLY A 149 -26.17 19.66 -8.40
CA GLY A 149 -25.33 18.84 -9.27
C GLY A 149 -24.03 18.29 -8.65
N LYS A 150 -23.84 18.34 -7.33
CA LYS A 150 -22.66 17.75 -6.64
C LYS A 150 -22.98 16.62 -5.66
N LEU A 151 -24.12 15.98 -5.83
CA LEU A 151 -24.38 14.67 -5.24
C LEU A 151 -23.55 13.64 -6.01
N PHE A 152 -22.75 12.86 -5.30
CA PHE A 152 -21.98 11.76 -5.90
C PHE A 152 -22.17 10.50 -5.07
N PHE A 153 -22.14 9.34 -5.72
CA PHE A 153 -22.32 8.03 -5.11
C PHE A 153 -21.05 7.21 -5.27
N LEU A 154 -20.45 6.80 -4.16
CA LEU A 154 -19.29 5.94 -4.15
C LEU A 154 -19.69 4.52 -3.73
N GLY A 155 -19.33 3.55 -4.55
CA GLY A 155 -19.28 2.15 -4.14
C GLY A 155 -18.08 1.92 -3.24
N VAL A 156 -18.31 1.73 -1.95
CA VAL A 156 -17.27 1.48 -0.94
C VAL A 156 -17.46 0.09 -0.35
N SER A 157 -16.45 -0.47 0.32
CA SER A 157 -16.66 -1.73 1.02
C SER A 157 -17.75 -1.60 2.08
N SER A 158 -18.52 -2.67 2.29
CA SER A 158 -19.60 -2.73 3.28
C SER A 158 -19.16 -2.15 4.64
N PRO A 159 -19.91 -1.25 5.29
CA PRO A 159 -19.53 -0.70 6.57
C PRO A 159 -19.66 -1.77 7.66
N GLY A 160 -18.78 -1.73 8.67
CA GLY A 160 -18.84 -2.68 9.79
C GLY A 160 -18.40 -4.11 9.44
N SER A 161 -18.03 -4.38 8.18
CA SER A 161 -17.41 -5.64 7.80
C SER A 161 -16.02 -5.75 8.43
N GLU A 162 -15.76 -6.82 9.19
CA GLU A 162 -14.45 -7.13 9.74
C GLU A 162 -13.50 -7.74 8.68
N PHE A 163 -13.58 -7.25 7.45
CA PHE A 163 -12.83 -7.80 6.33
C PHE A 163 -11.32 -7.76 6.58
N ILE A 164 -10.68 -8.91 6.36
CA ILE A 164 -9.24 -9.08 6.44
C ILE A 164 -8.72 -9.21 5.02
N LEU A 165 -7.85 -8.28 4.62
CA LEU A 165 -7.12 -8.37 3.36
C LEU A 165 -5.75 -8.99 3.62
N LYS A 166 -5.42 -10.05 2.91
CA LYS A 166 -4.12 -10.72 2.96
C LYS A 166 -3.30 -10.35 1.73
N GLY A 167 -2.07 -9.91 1.93
CA GLY A 167 -1.14 -9.56 0.84
C GLY A 167 0.26 -10.11 1.08
N THR A 168 1.06 -10.14 0.00
CA THR A 168 2.45 -10.58 0.03
C THR A 168 3.42 -9.60 -0.62
N ILE A 169 4.65 -9.57 -0.11
CA ILE A 169 5.78 -8.84 -0.69
C ILE A 169 6.94 -9.83 -0.81
N GLU A 170 7.49 -9.97 -2.00
CA GLU A 170 8.51 -10.98 -2.31
C GLU A 170 9.70 -10.35 -3.03
N GLY A 171 10.91 -10.81 -2.75
CA GLY A 171 12.14 -10.39 -3.43
C GLY A 171 13.16 -11.52 -3.48
N VAL A 172 13.94 -11.54 -4.56
CA VAL A 172 15.07 -12.47 -4.76
C VAL A 172 16.31 -11.65 -5.09
N PHE A 173 17.41 -11.94 -4.40
CA PHE A 173 18.61 -11.13 -4.40
C PHE A 173 19.85 -12.00 -4.67
N SER A 174 20.84 -11.41 -5.33
CA SER A 174 22.20 -11.96 -5.26
C SER A 174 22.73 -11.81 -3.84
N ASN A 175 23.62 -12.70 -3.41
CA ASN A 175 24.12 -12.69 -2.04
C ASN A 175 24.71 -11.32 -1.68
N GLY A 176 24.25 -10.71 -0.59
CA GLY A 176 24.70 -9.40 -0.10
C GLY A 176 24.02 -8.16 -0.71
N ASP A 177 23.13 -8.29 -1.71
CA ASP A 177 22.38 -7.15 -2.27
C ASP A 177 21.20 -6.71 -1.39
N PHE A 178 20.77 -7.57 -0.47
CA PHE A 178 19.73 -7.30 0.51
C PHE A 178 20.32 -6.95 1.87
N SER A 179 19.76 -5.95 2.55
CA SER A 179 20.17 -5.57 3.90
C SER A 179 19.05 -5.67 4.93
N GLU A 180 19.41 -5.98 6.18
CA GLU A 180 18.47 -5.97 7.31
C GLU A 180 17.74 -4.62 7.43
N SER A 181 18.39 -3.50 7.09
CA SER A 181 17.74 -2.18 7.10
C SER A 181 16.68 -2.02 6.01
N GLN A 182 16.80 -2.67 4.85
CA GLN A 182 15.73 -2.70 3.85
C GLN A 182 14.50 -3.45 4.39
N LEU A 183 14.74 -4.60 5.06
CA LEU A 183 13.69 -5.33 5.76
C LEU A 183 13.01 -4.45 6.80
N GLY A 184 13.80 -3.84 7.68
CA GLY A 184 13.34 -2.97 8.76
C GLY A 184 12.45 -1.83 8.24
N LEU A 185 12.86 -1.16 7.15
CA LEU A 185 12.08 -0.09 6.54
C LEU A 185 10.73 -0.59 5.97
N ILE A 186 10.71 -1.73 5.28
CA ILE A 186 9.46 -2.33 4.79
C ILE A 186 8.53 -2.64 5.97
N LEU A 187 9.03 -3.32 6.99
CA LEU A 187 8.25 -3.72 8.16
C LEU A 187 7.75 -2.51 8.97
N ALA A 188 8.59 -1.51 9.16
CA ALA A 188 8.21 -0.25 9.80
C ALA A 188 7.14 0.48 8.99
N SER A 189 7.27 0.52 7.66
CA SER A 189 6.28 1.13 6.79
C SER A 189 4.93 0.42 6.87
N LEU A 190 4.90 -0.92 6.82
CA LEU A 190 3.69 -1.75 6.97
C LEU A 190 2.97 -1.46 8.30
N LYS A 191 3.73 -1.35 9.40
CA LYS A 191 3.18 -1.03 10.73
C LYS A 191 2.67 0.42 10.82
N SER A 192 3.30 1.35 10.10
CA SER A 192 2.95 2.77 10.06
C SER A 192 1.67 3.05 9.27
N VAL A 193 1.33 2.26 8.24
CA VAL A 193 0.11 2.46 7.46
C VAL A 193 -1.14 2.35 8.35
N LYS A 194 -1.85 3.47 8.54
CA LYS A 194 -3.16 3.51 9.23
C LYS A 194 -4.35 3.74 8.31
N ILE A 195 -4.11 4.33 7.14
CA ILE A 195 -5.15 4.70 6.17
C ILE A 195 -4.66 4.45 4.75
N ILE A 196 -5.47 3.81 3.92
CA ILE A 196 -5.21 3.50 2.51
C ILE A 196 -6.42 3.82 1.62
N GLY A 197 -6.20 4.04 0.33
CA GLY A 197 -7.28 4.38 -0.62
C GLY A 197 -7.67 5.87 -0.65
N GLY A 198 -8.81 6.17 -1.24
CA GLY A 198 -9.40 7.51 -1.37
C GLY A 198 -10.36 7.86 -0.22
N GLY A 199 -10.83 9.11 -0.18
CA GLY A 199 -11.81 9.56 0.82
C GLY A 199 -11.29 9.63 2.27
N LYS A 200 -9.97 9.68 2.46
CA LYS A 200 -9.30 9.70 3.78
C LYS A 200 -9.82 10.79 4.72
N SER A 201 -9.99 12.02 4.20
CA SER A 201 -10.53 13.16 4.95
C SER A 201 -12.02 13.02 5.32
N ARG A 202 -12.69 12.02 4.77
CA ARG A 202 -14.10 11.66 5.03
C ARG A 202 -14.24 10.36 5.82
N GLY A 203 -13.15 9.87 6.44
CA GLY A 203 -13.15 8.72 7.34
C GLY A 203 -13.09 7.35 6.65
N LEU A 204 -12.80 7.28 5.35
CA LEU A 204 -12.66 6.01 4.62
C LEU A 204 -11.26 5.41 4.72
N GLY A 205 -11.18 4.09 4.64
CA GLY A 205 -9.95 3.34 4.42
C GLY A 205 -9.03 3.19 5.63
N TRP A 206 -9.55 3.31 6.85
CA TRP A 206 -8.78 3.00 8.05
C TRP A 206 -8.51 1.50 8.13
N ILE A 207 -7.27 1.13 8.44
CA ILE A 207 -6.83 -0.26 8.52
C ILE A 207 -5.98 -0.51 9.77
N GLY A 208 -5.91 -1.77 10.20
CA GLY A 208 -4.99 -2.26 11.23
C GLY A 208 -4.20 -3.46 10.73
N LEU A 209 -2.91 -3.53 11.07
CA LEU A 209 -2.09 -4.71 10.85
C LEU A 209 -2.39 -5.74 11.96
N GLU A 210 -3.01 -6.86 11.59
CA GLU A 210 -3.41 -7.93 12.52
C GLU A 210 -2.53 -9.18 12.39
N GLY A 211 -1.85 -9.36 11.26
CA GLY A 211 -0.97 -10.50 11.01
C GLY A 211 0.26 -10.09 10.21
N LEU A 212 1.40 -10.67 10.56
CA LEU A 212 2.68 -10.45 9.89
C LEU A 212 3.56 -11.70 10.06
N SER A 213 4.02 -12.25 8.94
CA SER A 213 4.98 -13.35 8.91
C SER A 213 6.07 -13.02 7.89
N VAL A 214 7.31 -13.32 8.24
CA VAL A 214 8.48 -13.03 7.40
C VAL A 214 9.28 -14.31 7.24
N TRP A 215 9.66 -14.61 6.01
CA TRP A 215 10.56 -15.69 5.66
C TRP A 215 11.81 -15.13 5.00
N ALA A 216 12.97 -15.61 5.43
CA ALA A 216 14.25 -15.42 4.76
C ALA A 216 14.80 -16.80 4.40
N ASP A 217 15.04 -17.05 3.12
CA ASP A 217 15.51 -18.35 2.62
C ASP A 217 14.66 -19.53 3.13
N GLU A 218 13.34 -19.38 2.99
CA GLU A 218 12.30 -20.32 3.47
C GLU A 218 12.22 -20.51 4.99
N LYS A 219 13.16 -19.95 5.77
CA LYS A 219 13.13 -19.95 7.23
C LYS A 219 12.25 -18.81 7.74
N VAL A 220 11.27 -19.16 8.57
CA VAL A 220 10.44 -18.17 9.29
C VAL A 220 11.32 -17.42 10.28
N LEU A 221 11.28 -16.09 10.24
CA LEU A 221 11.96 -15.23 11.21
C LEU A 221 11.18 -15.16 12.52
N THR A 222 11.88 -15.16 13.64
CA THR A 222 11.28 -14.96 14.97
C THR A 222 10.89 -13.50 15.20
N VAL A 223 10.09 -13.27 16.24
CA VAL A 223 9.70 -11.91 16.65
C VAL A 223 10.93 -11.09 17.04
N GLU A 224 11.94 -11.70 17.67
CA GLU A 224 13.20 -11.03 18.02
C GLU A 224 13.98 -10.63 16.78
N GLU A 225 14.08 -11.51 15.77
CA GLU A 225 14.74 -11.22 14.49
C GLU A 225 14.03 -10.08 13.74
N ILE A 226 12.69 -10.08 13.74
CA ILE A 226 11.87 -8.99 13.17
C ILE A 226 12.10 -7.67 13.92
N LYS A 227 12.09 -7.70 15.26
CA LYS A 227 12.35 -6.51 16.09
C LYS A 227 13.76 -5.99 15.88
N LYS A 228 14.74 -6.88 15.76
CA LYS A 228 16.14 -6.54 15.45
C LYS A 228 16.20 -5.83 14.10
N ALA A 229 15.62 -6.39 13.03
CA ALA A 229 15.60 -5.75 11.71
C ALA A 229 14.99 -4.34 11.74
N VAL A 230 13.91 -4.13 12.51
CA VAL A 230 13.30 -2.80 12.70
C VAL A 230 14.16 -1.87 13.56
N GLY A 231 14.82 -2.39 14.60
CA GLY A 231 15.74 -1.63 15.46
C GLY A 231 17.06 -1.28 14.79
N GLU A 232 17.50 -2.09 13.83
CA GLU A 232 18.71 -1.92 13.03
C GLU A 232 18.47 -1.18 11.72
N ILE A 233 17.48 -0.30 11.67
CA ILE A 233 17.39 0.74 10.63
C ILE A 233 18.56 1.72 10.86
N LYS A 234 19.78 1.25 10.58
CA LYS A 234 21.00 2.03 10.41
C LYS A 234 20.91 2.58 9.01
N VAL A 235 20.25 3.72 8.85
CA VAL A 235 20.25 4.37 7.55
C VAL A 235 21.71 4.71 7.25
N TRP A 236 22.19 4.16 6.13
CA TRP A 236 23.59 4.07 5.72
C TRP A 236 24.44 5.19 6.31
N GLN A 237 25.28 4.83 7.29
CA GLN A 237 26.13 5.78 7.99
C GLN A 237 26.86 6.64 6.96
N ARG A 238 26.80 7.96 7.15
CA ARG A 238 27.60 8.95 6.42
C ARG A 238 29.04 8.44 6.35
N GLN A 239 29.48 8.00 5.17
CA GLN A 239 30.87 8.24 4.81
C GLN A 239 30.94 9.73 4.47
N SER A 240 31.17 10.52 5.51
CA SER A 240 31.78 11.85 5.39
C SER A 240 33.15 11.73 4.78
#